data_AF-A0AAJ1P7H8-F1
#
_entry.id   AF-A0AAJ1P7H8-F1
#
_cell.length_a   1.000
_cell.length_b   1.000
_cell.length_c   1.000
_cell.angle_alpha   90.00
_cell.angle_beta   90.00
_cell.angle_gamma   90.00
#
_symmetry.space_group_name_H-M   'P 1'
#
loop_
_entity.id
_entity.type
_entity.pdbx_description
1 polymer ?
#
loop_
_entity_poly.entity_id
_entity_poly.type
_entity_poly.pdbx_seq_one_letter_code
_entity_poly.pdbx_strand_id
1 'polypeptide(L)'
;MKRTGEDVIGLIGTLLGLLCSLVILFLGRLAYEMGELEGAEKGLTVGCMGAFFSILGFFGFIKAKGACKEAGFLMIVSAIGLFVCVNKITFYLFPGLALLLSGLNNIFGKK
;
A
#
# COMPACT_ATOMS: atom_id res chain seq x y z
N MET A 1 3.90 -23.14 -12.12
CA MET A 1 3.96 -22.89 -10.67
C MET A 1 5.41 -22.76 -10.24
N LYS A 2 5.95 -21.53 -10.09
CA LYS A 2 7.29 -21.24 -9.53
C LYS A 2 7.50 -19.73 -9.22
N ARG A 3 6.43 -18.99 -8.84
CA ARG A 3 6.47 -17.53 -8.56
C ARG A 3 6.33 -17.15 -7.07
N THR A 4 6.51 -18.12 -6.17
CA THR A 4 6.19 -17.96 -4.73
C THR A 4 6.91 -16.81 -4.05
N GLY A 5 8.15 -16.47 -4.42
CA GLY A 5 8.86 -15.35 -3.79
C GLY A 5 8.25 -13.98 -4.11
N GLU A 6 7.89 -13.74 -5.37
CA GLU A 6 7.45 -12.43 -5.87
C GLU A 6 5.99 -12.14 -5.51
N ASP A 7 5.15 -13.18 -5.58
CA ASP A 7 3.77 -13.13 -5.10
C ASP A 7 3.74 -12.84 -3.58
N VAL A 8 4.65 -13.43 -2.81
CA VAL A 8 4.74 -13.19 -1.36
C VAL A 8 5.18 -11.76 -1.05
N ILE A 9 6.12 -11.17 -1.81
CA ILE A 9 6.54 -9.77 -1.61
C ILE A 9 5.38 -8.81 -1.87
N GLY A 10 4.60 -9.02 -2.94
CA GLY A 10 3.41 -8.22 -3.24
C GLY A 10 2.35 -8.33 -2.14
N LEU A 11 2.09 -9.55 -1.68
CA LEU A 11 1.16 -9.81 -0.58
C LEU A 11 1.62 -9.11 0.72
N ILE A 12 2.89 -9.25 1.09
CA ILE A 12 3.46 -8.58 2.27
C ILE A 12 3.32 -7.07 2.12
N GLY A 13 3.65 -6.50 0.95
CA GLY A 13 3.52 -5.06 0.70
C GLY A 13 2.09 -4.54 0.91
N THR A 14 1.08 -5.26 0.38
CA THR A 14 -0.33 -4.88 0.57
C THR A 14 -0.79 -5.01 2.02
N LEU A 15 -0.42 -6.10 2.70
CA LEU A 15 -0.79 -6.37 4.09
C LEU A 15 -0.16 -5.36 5.04
N LEU A 16 1.13 -5.06 4.85
CA LEU A 16 1.86 -4.10 5.68
C LEU A 16 1.36 -2.67 5.47
N GLY A 17 0.99 -2.30 4.23
CA GLY A 17 0.40 -1.00 3.94
C GLY A 17 -0.98 -0.83 4.58
N LEU A 18 -1.78 -1.90 4.63
CA LEU A 18 -3.08 -1.91 5.29
C LEU A 18 -2.92 -1.80 6.83
N LEU A 19 -1.96 -2.53 7.41
CA LEU A 19 -1.63 -2.41 8.82
C LEU A 19 -1.13 -1.01 9.19
N CYS A 20 -0.24 -0.41 8.39
CA CYS A 20 0.20 0.98 8.60
C CYS A 20 -0.98 1.96 8.59
N SER A 21 -1.90 1.80 7.65
CA SER A 21 -3.10 2.64 7.57
C SER A 21 -3.99 2.49 8.78
N LEU A 22 -4.16 1.28 9.29
CA LEU A 22 -4.94 1.02 10.49
C LEU A 22 -4.32 1.67 11.74
N VAL A 23 -2.99 1.59 11.89
CA VAL A 23 -2.26 2.25 12.99
C VAL A 23 -2.39 3.77 12.90
N ILE A 24 -2.25 4.35 11.71
CA ILE A 24 -2.36 5.81 11.53
C ILE A 24 -3.78 6.31 11.79
N LEU A 25 -4.80 5.57 11.35
CA LEU A 25 -6.20 5.87 11.67
C LEU A 25 -6.44 5.80 13.19
N PHE A 26 -5.87 4.80 13.85
CA PHE A 26 -5.97 4.65 15.31
C PHE A 26 -5.30 5.81 16.06
N LEU A 27 -4.08 6.19 15.66
CA LEU A 27 -3.38 7.35 16.21
C LEU A 27 -4.11 8.66 15.94
N GLY A 28 -4.64 8.85 14.74
CA GLY A 28 -5.45 10.03 14.40
C GLY A 28 -6.71 10.13 15.26
N ARG A 29 -7.35 9.00 15.56
CA ARG A 29 -8.52 8.96 16.45
C ARG A 29 -8.16 9.24 17.92
N LEU A 30 -7.04 8.71 18.41
CA LEU A 30 -6.55 9.02 19.76
C LEU A 30 -6.19 10.50 19.90
N ALA A 31 -5.52 11.10 18.91
CA ALA A 31 -5.21 12.53 18.91
C ALA A 31 -6.48 13.40 18.91
N TYR A 32 -7.52 12.98 18.20
CA TYR A 32 -8.83 13.64 18.22
C TYR A 32 -9.46 13.63 19.62
N GLU A 33 -9.41 12.49 20.31
CA GLU A 33 -9.94 12.37 21.68
C GLU A 33 -9.12 13.16 22.72
N MET A 34 -7.82 13.34 22.48
CA MET A 34 -6.95 14.17 23.34
C MET A 34 -7.01 15.67 23.03
N GLY A 35 -7.80 16.11 22.04
CA GLY A 35 -8.01 17.52 21.71
C GLY A 35 -6.97 18.13 20.76
N GLU A 36 -6.05 17.34 20.19
CA GLU A 36 -5.09 17.79 19.18
C GLU A 36 -5.70 17.74 17.76
N LEU A 37 -6.56 18.73 17.47
CA LEU A 37 -7.33 18.80 16.22
C LEU A 37 -6.45 18.82 14.95
N GLU A 38 -5.37 19.60 14.94
CA GLU A 38 -4.60 19.86 13.72
C GLU A 38 -3.73 18.66 13.28
N GLY A 39 -3.33 17.81 14.22
CA GLY A 39 -2.62 16.56 13.96
C GLY A 39 -3.59 15.41 13.62
N ALA A 40 -4.74 15.38 14.30
CA ALA A 40 -5.77 14.35 14.12
C ALA A 40 -6.34 14.32 12.70
N GLU A 41 -6.70 15.48 12.14
CA GLU A 41 -7.25 15.56 10.78
C GLU A 41 -6.24 15.13 9.72
N LYS A 42 -4.96 15.51 9.89
CA LYS A 42 -3.87 15.11 8.99
C LYS A 42 -3.65 13.59 9.05
N GLY A 43 -3.62 13.00 10.24
CA GLY A 43 -3.48 11.56 10.44
C GLY A 43 -4.66 10.77 9.86
N LEU A 44 -5.90 11.19 10.14
CA LEU A 44 -7.11 10.53 9.67
C LEU A 44 -7.20 10.53 8.14
N THR A 45 -6.90 11.67 7.51
CA THR A 45 -6.93 11.81 6.05
C THR A 45 -5.89 10.92 5.37
N VAL A 46 -4.66 10.89 5.90
CA VAL A 46 -3.58 10.06 5.34
C VAL A 46 -3.88 8.58 5.53
N GLY A 47 -4.36 8.18 6.70
CA GLY A 47 -4.73 6.80 6.97
C GLY A 47 -5.85 6.30 6.04
N CYS A 48 -6.84 7.15 5.73
CA CYS A 48 -7.93 6.80 4.83
C CYS A 48 -7.44 6.66 3.37
N MET A 49 -6.60 7.58 2.89
CA MET A 49 -5.97 7.46 1.57
C MET A 49 -5.07 6.23 1.47
N GLY A 50 -4.23 5.98 2.48
CA GLY A 50 -3.35 4.82 2.54
C GLY A 50 -4.13 3.51 2.48
N ALA A 51 -5.25 3.41 3.20
CA ALA A 51 -6.12 2.24 3.17
C ALA A 51 -6.69 1.99 1.77
N PHE A 52 -7.16 3.06 1.09
CA PHE A 52 -7.68 2.96 -0.26
C PHE A 52 -6.63 2.45 -1.26
N PHE A 53 -5.41 2.99 -1.21
CA PHE A 53 -4.32 2.52 -2.06
C PHE A 53 -3.88 1.09 -1.74
N SER A 54 -3.86 0.67 -0.47
CA SER A 54 -3.58 -0.72 -0.11
C SER A 54 -4.64 -1.70 -0.65
N ILE A 55 -5.92 -1.33 -0.63
CA ILE A 55 -7.00 -2.13 -1.22
C ILE A 55 -6.80 -2.26 -2.74
N LEU A 56 -6.46 -1.18 -3.43
CA LEU A 56 -6.11 -1.23 -4.86
C LEU A 56 -4.93 -2.16 -5.14
N GLY A 57 -3.89 -2.12 -4.30
CA GLY A 57 -2.75 -3.03 -4.40
C GLY A 57 -3.16 -4.50 -4.24
N PHE A 58 -4.09 -4.79 -3.33
CA PHE A 58 -4.63 -6.13 -3.13
C PHE A 58 -5.43 -6.64 -4.34
N PHE A 59 -6.23 -5.78 -4.98
CA PHE A 59 -6.88 -6.12 -6.25
C PHE A 59 -5.86 -6.38 -7.36
N GLY A 60 -4.77 -5.60 -7.41
CA GLY A 60 -3.64 -5.86 -8.31
C GLY A 60 -3.04 -7.25 -8.09
N PHE A 61 -2.84 -7.64 -6.83
CA PHE A 61 -2.34 -8.96 -6.46
C PHE A 61 -3.28 -10.11 -6.91
N ILE A 62 -4.59 -10.01 -6.67
CA ILE A 62 -5.55 -11.04 -7.10
C ILE A 62 -5.53 -11.18 -8.64
N LYS A 63 -5.49 -10.06 -9.36
CA LYS A 63 -5.52 -10.03 -10.82
C LYS A 63 -4.22 -10.54 -11.46
N ALA A 64 -3.12 -10.57 -10.72
CA ALA A 64 -1.81 -11.07 -11.20
C ALA A 64 -1.86 -12.52 -11.70
N LYS A 65 -2.79 -13.33 -11.18
CA LYS A 65 -2.99 -14.73 -11.61
C LYS A 65 -3.55 -14.88 -13.02
N GLY A 66 -4.29 -13.89 -13.54
CA GLY A 66 -4.94 -13.94 -14.85
C GLY A 66 -4.30 -13.00 -15.89
N ALA A 67 -3.93 -11.79 -15.49
CA ALA A 67 -3.43 -10.73 -16.37
C ALA A 67 -2.23 -10.00 -15.76
N CYS A 68 -1.02 -10.55 -15.94
CA CYS A 68 0.19 -10.04 -15.27
C CYS A 68 0.53 -8.57 -15.58
N LYS A 69 0.30 -8.11 -16.83
CA LYS A 69 0.61 -6.72 -17.23
C LYS A 69 -0.32 -5.69 -16.57
N GLU A 70 -1.62 -5.95 -16.58
CA GLU A 70 -2.60 -5.05 -15.96
C GLU A 70 -2.48 -5.03 -14.43
N ALA A 71 -2.21 -6.21 -13.85
CA ALA A 71 -1.96 -6.35 -12.42
C ALA A 71 -0.74 -5.57 -11.96
N GLY A 72 0.38 -5.64 -12.70
CA GLY A 72 1.59 -4.90 -12.38
C GLY A 72 1.38 -3.38 -12.44
N PHE A 73 0.60 -2.88 -13.41
CA PHE A 73 0.27 -1.46 -13.47
C PHE A 73 -0.54 -1.00 -12.25
N LEU A 74 -1.54 -1.78 -11.85
CA LEU A 74 -2.34 -1.53 -10.64
C LEU A 74 -1.49 -1.50 -9.36
N MET A 75 -0.52 -2.41 -9.25
CA MET A 75 0.41 -2.45 -8.12
C MET A 75 1.36 -1.25 -8.09
N ILE A 76 1.84 -0.79 -9.26
CA ILE A 76 2.66 0.43 -9.35
C ILE A 76 1.85 1.68 -9.00
N VAL A 77 0.61 1.80 -9.48
CA VAL A 77 -0.28 2.92 -9.13
C VAL A 77 -0.53 2.95 -7.62
N SER A 78 -0.79 1.78 -7.01
CA SER A 78 -0.90 1.64 -5.56
C SER A 78 0.39 2.06 -4.83
N ALA A 79 1.56 1.64 -5.33
CA ALA A 79 2.85 2.02 -4.77
C ALA A 79 3.10 3.53 -4.82
N ILE A 80 2.76 4.20 -5.93
CA ILE A 80 2.88 5.65 -6.07
C ILE A 80 1.96 6.36 -5.07
N GLY A 81 0.72 5.91 -4.94
CA GLY A 81 -0.22 6.46 -3.95
C GLY A 81 0.27 6.33 -2.51
N LEU A 82 0.89 5.19 -2.18
CA LEU A 82 1.54 4.99 -0.88
C LEU A 82 2.78 5.88 -0.70
N PHE A 83 3.57 6.11 -1.76
CA PHE A 83 4.71 7.04 -1.74
C PHE A 83 4.28 8.50 -1.53
N VAL A 84 3.13 8.91 -2.07
CA VAL A 84 2.57 10.23 -1.76
C VAL A 84 2.19 10.33 -0.27
N CYS A 85 1.70 9.24 0.32
CA CYS A 85 1.43 9.16 1.76
C CYS A 85 2.72 9.21 2.61
N VAL A 86 3.87 8.75 2.07
CA VAL A 86 5.19 8.84 2.74
C VAL A 86 5.57 10.27 3.08
N ASN A 87 5.24 11.22 2.19
CA ASN A 87 5.55 12.63 2.41
C ASN A 87 4.91 13.20 3.69
N LYS A 88 3.88 12.51 4.23
CA LYS A 88 3.26 12.83 5.51
C LYS A 88 3.64 11.88 6.64
N ILE A 89 3.84 10.59 6.36
CA ILE A 89 4.24 9.58 7.35
C ILE A 89 5.19 8.54 6.71
N THR A 90 6.44 8.45 7.21
CA THR A 90 7.50 7.58 6.68
C THR A 90 7.17 6.08 6.69
N PHE A 91 6.20 5.63 7.48
CA PHE A 91 5.81 4.21 7.60
C PHE A 91 5.38 3.56 6.27
N TYR A 92 4.91 4.35 5.29
CA TYR A 92 4.48 3.81 3.99
C TYR A 92 5.61 3.52 3.00
N LEU A 93 6.86 3.86 3.33
CA LEU A 93 7.99 3.71 2.42
C LEU A 93 8.24 2.24 2.08
N PHE A 94 8.27 1.39 3.11
CA PHE A 94 8.50 -0.04 2.95
C PHE A 94 7.38 -0.75 2.16
N PRO A 95 6.08 -0.60 2.49
CA PRO A 95 5.02 -1.22 1.70
C PRO A 95 4.95 -0.66 0.26
N GLY A 96 5.23 0.64 0.07
CA GLY A 96 5.31 1.25 -1.26
C GLY A 96 6.41 0.62 -2.12
N LEU A 97 7.62 0.44 -1.57
CA LEU A 97 8.73 -0.21 -2.27
C LEU A 97 8.44 -1.68 -2.59
N ALA A 98 7.86 -2.42 -1.65
CA ALA A 98 7.48 -3.82 -1.86
C ALA A 98 6.47 -3.98 -3.00
N LEU A 99 5.45 -3.10 -3.05
CA LEU A 99 4.47 -3.07 -4.13
C LEU A 99 5.06 -2.63 -5.47
N LEU A 100 6.01 -1.69 -5.47
CA LEU A 100 6.69 -1.23 -6.67
C LEU A 100 7.55 -2.34 -7.28
N LEU A 101 8.33 -3.05 -6.44
CA LEU A 101 9.14 -4.20 -6.87
C LEU A 101 8.25 -5.34 -7.41
N SER A 102 7.18 -5.67 -6.69
CA SER A 102 6.22 -6.70 -7.13
C SER A 102 5.52 -6.30 -8.44
N GLY A 103 5.15 -5.02 -8.59
CA GLY A 103 4.53 -4.48 -9.79
C GLY A 103 5.46 -4.49 -11.01
N LEU A 104 6.72 -4.05 -10.86
CA LEU A 104 7.72 -4.15 -11.93
C LEU A 104 7.94 -5.61 -12.34
N ASN A 105 8.03 -6.53 -11.37
CA ASN A 105 8.24 -7.93 -11.70
C ASN A 105 7.02 -8.57 -12.38
N ASN A 106 5.80 -8.13 -12.08
CA ASN A 106 4.62 -8.58 -12.82
C ASN A 106 4.61 -8.13 -14.29
N ILE A 107 5.21 -6.97 -14.59
CA ILE A 107 5.30 -6.40 -15.95
C ILE A 107 6.49 -6.99 -16.73
N PHE A 108 7.67 -7.02 -16.11
CA PHE A 108 8.96 -7.38 -16.74
C PHE A 108 9.38 -8.82 -16.49
N GLY A 109 8.88 -9.44 -15.42
CA GLY A 109 9.11 -10.83 -15.10
C GLY A 109 8.59 -11.69 -16.25
N LYS A 110 9.52 -12.24 -17.02
CA LYS A 110 9.22 -13.22 -18.06
C LYS A 110 8.39 -14.36 -17.44
N LYS A 111 7.32 -14.73 -18.15
CA LYS A 111 6.47 -15.86 -17.80
C LYS A 111 7.29 -17.16 -17.73
#